data_AF-A0A6V7HM90-F1
#
_entry.id   AF-A0A6V7HM90-F1
#
_cell.length_a   1.000
_cell.length_b   1.000
_cell.length_c   1.000
_cell.angle_alpha   90.00
_cell.angle_beta   90.00
_cell.angle_gamma   90.00
#
_symmetry.space_group_name_H-M   'P 1'
#
loop_
_entity.id
_entity.type
_entity.pdbx_description
1 polymer ?
#
loop_
_entity_poly.entity_id
_entity_poly.type
_entity_poly.pdbx_seq_one_letter_code
_entity_poly.pdbx_strand_id
1 'polypeptide(L)'
;VRGPVGKQAFAQLSILLCHKFKCIRKATAVRVYEAFTLYGEDMELSEENLASILTELNETDWEQTVAVIRPTRNHLCQLMGVPAPVPKRIATAT
;
A
#
# COMPACT_ATOMS: atom_id res chain seq x y z
N VAL A 1 -3.78 -17.08 1.85
CA VAL A 1 -2.40 -17.37 2.32
C VAL A 1 -2.29 -16.94 3.77
N ARG A 2 -2.41 -17.87 4.71
CA ARG A 2 -2.27 -17.55 6.15
C ARG A 2 -0.79 -17.43 6.50
N GLY A 3 -0.42 -16.40 7.25
CA GLY A 3 0.96 -16.13 7.65
C GLY A 3 1.55 -14.82 7.11
N PRO A 4 2.85 -14.56 7.38
CA PRO A 4 3.47 -13.25 7.21
C PRO A 4 3.63 -12.81 5.75
N VAL A 5 3.47 -13.72 4.80
CA VAL A 5 3.71 -13.49 3.37
C VAL A 5 2.83 -12.37 2.82
N GLY A 6 1.55 -12.30 3.22
CA GLY A 6 0.64 -11.25 2.77
C GLY A 6 1.10 -9.84 3.18
N LYS A 7 1.49 -9.70 4.45
CA LYS A 7 2.05 -8.45 5.00
C LYS A 7 3.37 -8.07 4.32
N GLN A 8 4.25 -9.04 4.08
CA GLN A 8 5.53 -8.83 3.39
C GLN A 8 5.34 -8.41 1.92
N ALA A 9 4.42 -9.06 1.21
CA ALA A 9 4.07 -8.72 -0.16
C ALA A 9 3.49 -7.29 -0.23
N PHE A 10 2.57 -6.97 0.67
CA PHE A 10 2.01 -5.62 0.75
C PHE A 10 3.07 -4.57 1.05
N ALA A 11 4.04 -4.85 1.94
CA ALA A 11 5.14 -3.92 2.21
C ALA A 11 5.91 -3.55 0.93
N GLN A 12 6.15 -4.50 0.03
CA GLN A 12 6.77 -4.21 -1.28
C GLN A 12 5.83 -3.42 -2.21
N LEU A 13 4.56 -3.81 -2.30
CA LEU A 13 3.56 -3.12 -3.12
C LEU A 13 3.34 -1.66 -2.64
N SER A 14 3.46 -1.40 -1.34
CA SER A 14 3.35 -0.05 -0.76
C SER A 14 4.45 0.92 -1.22
N ILE A 15 5.57 0.40 -1.71
CA ILE A 15 6.61 1.20 -2.37
C ILE A 15 6.12 1.64 -3.76
N LEU A 16 5.48 0.72 -4.49
CA LEU A 16 4.95 0.95 -5.82
C LEU A 16 3.72 1.88 -5.81
N LEU A 17 2.89 1.83 -4.77
CA LEU A 17 1.78 2.76 -4.54
C LEU A 17 2.23 4.23 -4.41
N CYS A 18 3.50 4.47 -4.07
CA CYS A 18 4.07 5.82 -3.96
C CYS A 18 5.17 6.07 -5.01
N HIS A 19 5.19 5.30 -6.11
CA HIS A 19 6.21 5.42 -7.14
C HIS A 19 6.17 6.76 -7.89
N LYS A 20 7.31 7.20 -8.44
CA LYS A 20 7.39 8.47 -9.21
C LYS A 20 6.52 8.49 -10.47
N PHE A 21 6.29 7.32 -11.09
CA PHE A 21 5.48 7.17 -12.30
C PHE A 21 4.02 6.87 -11.95
N LYS A 22 3.10 7.71 -12.45
CA LYS A 22 1.65 7.62 -12.20
C LYS A 22 1.06 6.29 -12.66
N CYS A 23 1.47 5.80 -13.83
CA CYS A 23 0.98 4.54 -14.39
C CYS A 23 1.27 3.35 -13.46
N ILE A 24 2.43 3.33 -12.81
CA ILE A 24 2.80 2.27 -11.86
C ILE A 24 1.90 2.32 -10.63
N ARG A 25 1.63 3.52 -10.08
CA ARG A 25 0.76 3.66 -8.92
C ARG A 25 -0.66 3.19 -9.21
N LYS A 26 -1.26 3.62 -10.33
CA LYS A 26 -2.60 3.20 -10.75
C LYS A 26 -2.69 1.69 -10.93
N ALA A 27 -1.75 1.11 -11.68
CA ALA A 27 -1.71 -0.33 -11.89
C ALA A 27 -1.57 -1.08 -10.57
N THR A 28 -0.70 -0.61 -9.67
CA THR A 28 -0.51 -1.21 -8.36
C THR A 28 -1.78 -1.13 -7.52
N ALA A 29 -2.44 0.03 -7.44
CA ALA A 29 -3.67 0.20 -6.67
C ALA A 29 -4.78 -0.74 -7.13
N VAL A 30 -4.99 -0.85 -8.45
CA VAL A 30 -5.95 -1.78 -9.04
C VAL A 30 -5.61 -3.23 -8.67
N ARG A 31 -4.36 -3.66 -8.85
CA ARG A 31 -3.96 -5.04 -8.54
C ARG A 31 -4.03 -5.36 -7.04
N VAL A 32 -3.71 -4.40 -6.18
CA VAL A 32 -3.86 -4.56 -4.72
C VAL A 32 -5.34 -4.68 -4.36
N TYR A 33 -6.19 -3.81 -4.90
CA TYR A 33 -7.63 -3.86 -4.65
C TYR A 33 -8.24 -5.21 -5.07
N GLU A 34 -7.91 -5.67 -6.28
CA GLU A 34 -8.33 -6.99 -6.78
C GLU A 34 -7.85 -8.12 -5.85
N ALA A 35 -6.56 -8.12 -5.48
CA ALA A 35 -6.00 -9.15 -4.62
C ALA A 35 -6.63 -9.16 -3.22
N PHE A 36 -6.92 -7.99 -2.65
CA PHE A 36 -7.55 -7.88 -1.33
C PHE A 36 -9.04 -8.26 -1.40
N THR A 37 -9.71 -8.00 -2.52
CA THR A 37 -11.09 -8.44 -2.73
C THR A 37 -11.18 -9.96 -2.84
N LEU A 38 -10.22 -10.61 -3.53
CA LEU A 38 -10.23 -12.06 -3.74
C LEU A 38 -9.67 -12.86 -2.56
N TYR A 39 -8.66 -12.33 -1.87
CA TYR A 39 -7.87 -13.08 -0.89
C TYR A 39 -7.79 -12.40 0.49
N GLY A 40 -8.43 -11.25 0.69
CA GLY A 40 -8.35 -10.46 1.92
C GLY A 40 -8.89 -11.15 3.16
N GLU A 41 -9.97 -11.93 3.02
CA GLU A 41 -10.56 -12.72 4.11
C GLU A 41 -9.61 -13.78 4.67
N ASP A 42 -8.66 -14.25 3.85
CA ASP A 42 -7.62 -15.20 4.27
C ASP A 42 -6.39 -14.54 4.91
N MET A 43 -6.34 -13.21 4.96
CA MET A 43 -5.24 -12.44 5.54
C MET A 43 -5.45 -12.25 7.04
N GLU A 44 -4.35 -12.05 7.77
CA GLU A 44 -4.37 -11.71 9.20
C GLU A 44 -4.72 -10.22 9.43
N LEU A 45 -5.96 -9.84 9.09
CA LEU A 45 -6.52 -8.50 9.22
C LEU A 45 -7.93 -8.58 9.82
N SER A 46 -8.37 -7.53 10.50
CA SER A 46 -9.79 -7.41 10.86
C SER A 46 -10.62 -7.09 9.62
N GLU A 47 -11.90 -7.50 9.62
CA GLU A 47 -12.85 -7.15 8.55
C GLU A 47 -12.98 -5.63 8.37
N GLU A 48 -12.95 -4.88 9.47
CA GLU A 48 -12.97 -3.41 9.47
C GLU A 48 -11.75 -2.83 8.74
N ASN A 49 -10.54 -3.31 9.06
CA ASN A 49 -9.33 -2.84 8.38
C ASN A 49 -9.34 -3.20 6.89
N LEU A 50 -9.82 -4.40 6.54
CA LEU A 50 -9.94 -4.82 5.15
C LEU A 50 -10.90 -3.91 4.37
N ALA A 51 -12.07 -3.61 4.95
CA ALA A 51 -13.03 -2.70 4.35
C ALA A 51 -12.45 -1.29 4.16
N SER A 52 -11.78 -0.73 5.18
CA SER A 52 -11.12 0.58 5.09
C SER A 52 -10.05 0.61 4.00
N ILE A 53 -9.22 -0.45 3.90
CA ILE A 53 -8.19 -0.57 2.86
C ILE A 53 -8.82 -0.56 1.46
N LEU A 54 -9.88 -1.34 1.24
CA LEU A 54 -10.56 -1.41 -0.05
C LEU A 54 -11.18 -0.06 -0.44
N THR A 55 -11.82 0.62 0.51
CA THR A 55 -12.37 1.97 0.30
C THR A 55 -11.28 2.96 -0.08
N GLU A 56 -10.19 3.03 0.69
CA GLU A 56 -9.08 3.95 0.40
C GLU A 56 -8.42 3.67 -0.96
N LEU A 57 -8.20 2.40 -1.29
CA LEU A 57 -7.60 2.01 -2.58
C LEU A 57 -8.45 2.49 -3.76
N ASN A 58 -9.78 2.43 -3.62
CA ASN A 58 -10.74 2.80 -4.65
C ASN A 58 -10.99 4.32 -4.73
N GLU A 59 -11.09 5.02 -3.59
CA GLU A 59 -11.40 6.45 -3.54
C GLU A 59 -10.18 7.35 -3.78
N THR A 60 -8.97 6.84 -3.53
CA THR A 60 -7.75 7.63 -3.71
C THR A 60 -7.48 7.93 -5.18
N ASP A 61 -7.30 9.21 -5.50
CA ASP A 61 -6.76 9.63 -6.79
C ASP A 61 -5.22 9.41 -6.85
N TRP A 62 -4.83 8.28 -7.45
CA TRP A 62 -3.42 7.88 -7.62
C TRP A 62 -2.63 8.71 -8.65
N GLU A 63 -3.28 9.65 -9.35
CA GLU A 63 -2.66 10.55 -10.32
C GLU A 63 -2.06 11.81 -9.70
N GLN A 64 -2.42 12.08 -8.44
CA GLN A 64 -1.90 13.18 -7.64
C GLN A 64 -0.38 13.07 -7.40
N THR A 65 0.18 14.11 -6.79
CA THR A 65 1.61 14.12 -6.48
C THR A 65 1.96 13.09 -5.41
N VAL A 66 3.21 12.62 -5.42
CA VAL A 66 3.74 11.69 -4.40
C VAL A 66 3.58 12.27 -2.98
N ALA A 67 3.66 13.60 -2.83
CA ALA A 67 3.47 14.27 -1.56
C ALA A 67 2.05 14.08 -1.00
N VAL A 68 1.04 14.13 -1.88
CA VAL A 68 -0.37 13.94 -1.49
C VAL A 68 -0.72 12.46 -1.28
N ILE A 69 -0.13 11.55 -2.05
CA ILE A 69 -0.42 10.11 -1.95
C ILE A 69 0.27 9.47 -0.72
N ARG A 70 1.39 10.04 -0.26
CA ARG A 70 2.19 9.45 0.82
C ARG A 70 1.43 9.27 2.14
N PRO A 71 0.64 10.24 2.63
CA PRO A 71 -0.23 10.04 3.80
C PRO A 71 -1.15 8.84 3.67
N THR A 72 -1.91 8.72 2.58
CA THR A 72 -2.80 7.58 2.31
C THR A 72 -2.03 6.27 2.32
N ARG A 73 -0.90 6.19 1.59
CA ARG A 73 -0.05 4.98 1.58
C ARG A 73 0.39 4.60 2.99
N ASN A 74 0.79 5.57 3.80
CA ASN A 74 1.22 5.31 5.18
C ASN A 74 0.06 4.81 6.04
N HIS A 75 -1.15 5.34 5.84
CA HIS A 75 -2.34 4.85 6.54
C HIS A 75 -2.68 3.42 6.15
N LEU A 76 -2.64 3.08 4.86
CA LEU A 76 -2.76 1.70 4.39
C LEU A 76 -1.71 0.77 5.04
N CYS A 77 -0.46 1.23 5.23
CA CYS A 77 0.56 0.46 5.94
C CYS A 77 0.22 0.25 7.42
N GLN A 78 -0.35 1.26 8.07
CA GLN A 78 -0.82 1.18 9.46
C GLN A 78 -1.96 0.15 9.60
N LEU A 79 -2.97 0.20 8.72
CA LEU A 79 -4.07 -0.77 8.70
C LEU A 79 -3.58 -2.21 8.48
N MET A 80 -2.54 -2.36 7.66
CA MET A 80 -1.87 -3.63 7.39
C MET A 80 -0.94 -4.10 8.53
N GLY A 81 -0.66 -3.24 9.52
CA GLY A 81 0.30 -3.53 10.58
C GLY A 81 1.75 -3.69 10.07
N VAL A 82 2.12 -3.00 8.99
CA VAL A 82 3.47 -3.04 8.41
C VAL A 82 4.17 -1.69 8.51
N PRO A 83 5.51 -1.65 8.61
CA PRO A 83 6.23 -0.38 8.63
C PRO A 83 6.09 0.38 7.30
N ALA A 84 5.75 1.66 7.38
CA ALA A 84 5.67 2.52 6.20
C ALA A 84 7.07 2.71 5.56
N PRO A 85 7.21 2.58 4.23
CA PRO A 85 8.51 2.76 3.59
C PRO A 85 9.06 4.19 3.73
N VAL A 86 10.29 4.28 4.24
CA VAL A 86 11.05 5.53 4.37
C VAL A 86 12.03 5.69 3.20
N PRO A 87 12.30 6.92 2.74
CA PRO A 87 13.36 7.16 1.76
C PRO A 87 14.69 6.66 2.30
N LYS A 88 15.46 5.92 1.48
CA LYS A 88 16.86 5.64 1.83
C LYS A 88 17.59 6.97 1.87
N ARG A 89 18.08 7.36 3.06
CA ARG A 89 19.03 8.46 3.21
C ARG A 89 20.25 8.10 2.37
N ILE A 90 20.50 8.85 1.30
CA ILE A 90 21.79 8.82 0.62
C ILE A 90 22.74 9.52 1.59
N ALA A 91 23.69 8.80 2.18
CA ALA A 91 24.74 9.41 2.96
C ALA A 91 25.49 10.38 2.04
N THR A 92 25.35 11.68 2.28
CA THR A 92 26.20 12.70 1.69
C THR A 92 27.61 12.43 2.22
N ALA A 93 28.47 11.86 1.38
CA ALA A 93 29.90 11.78 1.63
C ALA A 93 30.40 13.21 1.88
N THR A 94 30.99 13.41 3.05
CA THR A 94 31.66 14.66 3.46
C THR A 94 33.12 14.57 3.09
#